data_AF-A0A7S2RP98-F1
#
_entry.id   AF-A0A7S2RP98-F1
#
_cell.length_a   1.000
_cell.length_b   1.000
_cell.length_c   1.000
_cell.angle_alpha   90.00
_cell.angle_beta   90.00
_cell.angle_gamma   90.00
#
_symmetry.space_group_name_H-M   'P 1'
#
loop_
_entity.id
_entity.type
_entity.pdbx_description
1 polymer ?
#
loop_
_entity_poly.entity_id
_entity_poly.type
_entity_poly.pdbx_seq_one_letter_code
_entity_poly.pdbx_strand_id
1 'polypeptide(L)'
;MVANLFLGTHDFSSFRGAFKSKAEKSKKASQDTICTIQSIILEAEENMSGPPLDSMISPQPNFIVGQCNDKNISYLLPKNGAFLISIKGNRFLYKMVRFMVGTIVAAGLGRVSVEEVELALENKSWCSSSKN
;
A
#
# COMPACT_ATOMS: atom_id res chain seq x y z
N MET A 1 -12.48 8.24 4.51
CA MET A 1 -11.67 7.36 3.63
C MET A 1 -10.83 6.44 4.51
N VAL A 2 -10.80 5.13 4.26
CA VAL A 2 -10.07 4.14 5.08
C VAL A 2 -8.59 4.50 5.28
N ALA A 3 -7.96 5.13 4.27
CA ALA A 3 -6.58 5.59 4.38
C ALA A 3 -6.32 6.50 5.60
N ASN A 4 -7.30 7.34 6.00
CA ASN A 4 -7.12 8.28 7.10
C ASN A 4 -7.00 7.59 8.46
N LEU A 5 -7.53 6.36 8.61
CA LEU A 5 -7.41 5.59 9.84
C LEU A 5 -5.97 5.23 10.18
N PHE A 6 -5.12 5.11 9.16
CA PHE A 6 -3.72 4.76 9.36
C PHE A 6 -2.85 5.94 9.80
N LEU A 7 -3.33 7.18 9.69
CA LEU A 7 -2.56 8.37 10.03
C LEU A 7 -2.36 8.47 11.54
N GLY A 8 -1.18 8.95 11.95
CA GLY A 8 -0.81 9.03 13.36
C GLY A 8 -0.05 7.80 13.85
N THR A 9 0.04 7.65 15.16
CA THR A 9 0.83 6.61 15.83
C THR A 9 -0.09 5.48 16.29
N HIS A 10 0.16 4.27 15.76
CA HIS A 10 -0.66 3.10 16.02
C HIS A 10 0.18 1.84 16.24
N ASP A 11 -0.42 0.83 16.86
CA ASP A 11 0.13 -0.52 16.88
C ASP A 11 -0.21 -1.24 15.56
N PHE A 12 0.80 -1.43 14.70
CA PHE A 12 0.62 -2.06 13.39
C PHE A 12 0.89 -3.57 13.41
N SER A 13 0.83 -4.22 14.57
CA SER A 13 1.05 -5.67 14.72
C SER A 13 0.19 -6.52 13.76
N SER A 14 -1.07 -6.14 13.51
CA SER A 14 -1.98 -6.83 12.57
C SER A 14 -1.65 -6.63 11.09
N PHE A 15 -0.87 -5.61 10.78
CA PHE A 15 -0.47 -5.27 9.42
C PHE A 15 0.92 -5.86 9.09
N ARG A 16 1.44 -6.75 9.94
CA ARG A 16 2.76 -7.36 9.76
C ARG A 16 2.65 -8.75 9.14
N GLY A 17 3.48 -9.02 8.14
CA GLY A 17 3.56 -10.35 7.54
C GLY A 17 4.19 -11.39 8.47
N ALA A 18 3.80 -12.66 8.29
CA ALA A 18 4.47 -13.77 8.97
C ALA A 18 5.90 -13.99 8.44
N PHE A 19 6.84 -14.25 9.35
CA PHE A 19 8.21 -14.65 9.02
C PHE A 19 8.31 -16.16 8.83
N LYS A 20 9.15 -16.59 7.88
CA LYS A 20 9.27 -18.00 7.51
C LYS A 20 10.33 -18.75 8.32
N SER A 21 11.45 -18.12 8.71
CA SER A 21 12.54 -18.81 9.41
C SER A 21 12.46 -18.72 10.95
N LYS A 22 13.08 -19.67 11.65
CA LYS A 22 13.22 -19.65 13.14
C LYS A 22 13.99 -18.43 13.64
N ALA A 23 15.07 -18.05 12.96
CA ALA A 23 15.86 -16.87 13.31
C ALA A 23 15.06 -15.58 13.17
N GLU A 24 14.22 -15.46 12.14
CA GLU A 24 13.31 -14.31 11.98
C GLU A 24 12.13 -14.35 12.96
N LYS A 25 11.66 -15.53 13.38
CA LYS A 25 10.63 -15.65 14.43
C LYS A 25 11.13 -15.10 15.78
N SER A 26 12.40 -15.30 16.13
CA SER A 26 12.97 -14.67 17.33
C SER A 26 13.02 -13.14 17.20
N LYS A 27 13.33 -12.60 16.01
CA LYS A 27 13.22 -11.16 15.71
C LYS A 27 11.76 -10.65 15.71
N LYS A 28 10.78 -11.55 15.56
CA LYS A 28 9.35 -11.21 15.63
C LYS A 28 8.94 -10.73 17.02
N ALA A 29 9.39 -11.43 18.06
CA ALA A 29 8.97 -11.21 19.44
C ALA A 29 9.58 -9.94 20.07
N SER A 30 10.74 -9.48 19.58
CA SER A 30 11.48 -8.35 20.15
C SER A 30 11.29 -7.02 19.39
N GLN A 31 10.54 -7.01 18.28
CA GLN A 31 10.35 -5.79 17.50
C GLN A 31 9.15 -4.99 17.98
N ASP A 32 9.40 -3.74 18.33
CA ASP A 32 8.37 -2.71 18.53
C ASP A 32 7.45 -2.63 17.30
N THR A 33 6.15 -2.69 17.52
CA THR A 33 5.10 -2.63 16.48
C THR A 33 4.44 -1.26 16.36
N ILE A 34 4.82 -0.29 17.20
CA ILE A 34 4.28 1.07 17.19
C ILE A 34 4.95 1.94 16.11
N CYS A 35 4.24 2.19 15.01
CA CYS A 35 4.73 3.04 13.92
C CYS A 35 3.89 4.31 13.82
N THR A 36 4.46 5.35 13.22
CA THR A 36 3.78 6.61 12.93
C THR A 36 3.70 6.84 11.44
N ILE A 37 2.49 6.97 10.91
CA ILE A 37 2.25 7.39 9.53
C ILE A 37 1.99 8.89 9.51
N GLN A 38 2.77 9.59 8.71
CA GLN A 38 2.76 11.04 8.61
C GLN A 38 1.84 11.52 7.49
N SER A 39 1.85 10.84 6.35
CA SER A 39 0.97 11.17 5.23
C SER A 39 0.70 9.96 4.35
N ILE A 40 -0.49 9.95 3.77
CA ILE A 40 -0.89 9.03 2.70
C ILE A 40 -1.51 9.89 1.60
N ILE A 41 -0.99 9.75 0.38
CA ILE A 41 -1.46 10.47 -0.80
C ILE A 41 -1.90 9.41 -1.81
N LEU A 42 -3.12 9.57 -2.32
CA LEU A 42 -3.71 8.72 -3.35
C LEU A 42 -3.95 9.57 -4.59
N GLU A 43 -3.20 9.30 -5.65
CA GLU A 43 -3.32 10.01 -6.93
C GLU A 43 -3.84 9.02 -7.97
N ALA A 44 -4.95 9.38 -8.61
CA ALA A 44 -5.43 8.68 -9.80
C ALA A 44 -4.76 9.36 -11.00
N GLU A 45 -4.03 8.58 -11.81
CA GLU A 45 -3.57 9.10 -13.09
C GLU A 45 -4.74 9.00 -14.07
N GLU A 46 -5.54 10.07 -14.15
CA GLU A 46 -6.52 10.20 -15.23
C GLU A 46 -5.74 10.32 -16.54
N ASN A 47 -5.97 9.37 -17.45
CA ASN A 47 -5.42 9.40 -18.79
C ASN A 47 -5.81 10.72 -19.47
N MET A 48 -4.94 11.72 -19.43
CA MET A 48 -5.00 12.81 -20.39
C MET A 48 -4.83 12.17 -21.77
N SER A 49 -5.78 12.45 -22.66
CA SER A 49 -5.73 12.09 -24.06
C SER A 49 -4.41 12.61 -24.68
N GLY A 50 -3.39 11.76 -24.76
CA GLY A 50 -2.16 12.07 -25.48
C GLY A 50 -2.35 11.88 -27.00
N PRO A 51 -1.74 12.72 -27.85
CA PRO A 51 -1.92 12.70 -29.30
C PRO A 51 -1.40 11.39 -29.94
N PRO A 52 -1.77 11.09 -31.21
CA PRO A 52 -1.45 9.82 -31.87
C PRO A 52 0.06 9.53 -31.90
N LEU A 53 0.40 8.32 -31.47
CA LEU A 53 1.76 7.77 -31.30
C LEU A 53 2.40 7.30 -32.63
N ASP A 54 2.40 8.12 -33.69
CA ASP A 54 3.00 7.71 -34.98
C ASP A 54 4.43 8.20 -35.21
N SER A 55 5.07 8.81 -34.22
CA SER A 55 6.48 9.20 -34.36
C SER A 55 7.32 8.94 -33.12
N MET A 56 8.00 7.78 -33.17
CA MET A 56 9.36 7.58 -32.67
C MET A 56 9.53 7.44 -31.15
N ILE A 57 9.45 6.19 -30.68
CA ILE A 57 10.58 5.34 -30.27
C ILE A 57 9.96 4.12 -29.60
N SER A 58 10.23 2.94 -30.18
CA SER A 58 9.66 1.63 -29.83
C SER A 58 9.39 1.42 -28.32
N PRO A 59 8.13 1.48 -27.86
CA PRO A 59 7.74 1.15 -26.50
C PRO A 59 7.24 -0.30 -26.45
N GLN A 60 7.64 -1.01 -25.40
CA GLN A 60 7.00 -2.27 -25.03
C GLN A 60 5.48 -2.03 -24.90
N PRO A 61 4.61 -2.79 -25.60
CA PRO A 61 3.29 -2.31 -26.04
C PRO A 61 2.28 -1.95 -24.93
N ASN A 62 2.60 -2.25 -23.65
CA ASN A 62 1.64 -2.20 -22.55
C ASN A 62 2.05 -1.29 -21.38
N PHE A 63 3.19 -0.58 -21.45
CA PHE A 63 3.69 0.19 -20.32
C PHE A 63 4.03 1.64 -20.66
N ILE A 64 3.65 2.57 -19.78
CA ILE A 64 4.04 3.99 -19.79
C ILE A 64 5.19 4.19 -18.79
N VAL A 65 6.18 5.01 -19.14
CA VAL A 65 7.25 5.40 -18.21
C VAL A 65 6.77 6.60 -17.38
N GLY A 66 6.49 6.39 -16.10
CA GLY A 66 6.25 7.48 -15.15
C GLY A 66 7.57 8.00 -14.57
N GLN A 67 7.66 9.31 -14.34
CA GLN A 67 8.80 9.97 -13.68
C GLN A 67 8.33 10.63 -12.38
N CYS A 68 9.09 10.52 -11.29
CA CYS A 68 8.86 11.35 -10.09
C CYS A 68 9.98 12.39 -9.94
N ASN A 69 9.62 13.58 -9.45
CA ASN A 69 10.51 14.74 -9.44
C ASN A 69 11.67 14.65 -8.42
N ASP A 70 11.65 13.69 -7.48
CA ASP A 70 12.61 13.73 -6.37
C ASP A 70 13.85 12.85 -6.52
N LYS A 71 13.87 11.83 -7.39
CA LYS A 71 15.08 11.08 -7.77
C LYS A 71 14.82 10.47 -9.14
N ASN A 72 15.83 10.44 -10.03
CA ASN A 72 15.81 9.81 -11.36
C ASN A 72 15.42 8.31 -11.32
N ILE A 73 14.17 8.01 -10.96
CA ILE A 73 13.59 6.67 -10.85
C ILE A 73 12.43 6.67 -11.84
N SER A 74 12.65 6.01 -12.97
CA SER A 74 11.61 5.69 -13.94
C SER A 74 10.91 4.40 -13.52
N TYR A 75 9.59 4.40 -13.54
CA TYR A 75 8.78 3.21 -13.29
C TYR A 75 7.90 2.90 -14.50
N LEU A 76 7.69 1.59 -14.76
CA LEU A 76 6.81 1.11 -15.83
C LEU A 76 5.40 0.96 -15.27
N LEU A 77 4.45 1.76 -15.76
CA LEU A 77 3.03 1.71 -15.39
C LEU A 77 2.17 1.00 -16.44
N PRO A 78 1.19 0.18 -16.04
CA PRO A 78 0.22 -0.40 -16.97
C PRO A 78 -0.60 0.67 -17.70
N LYS A 79 -0.92 0.44 -18.99
CA LYS A 79 -1.73 1.32 -19.85
C LYS A 79 -3.18 1.54 -19.38
N ASN A 80 -3.64 0.74 -18.41
CA ASN A 80 -5.00 0.79 -17.89
C ASN A 80 -4.91 1.55 -16.56
N GLY A 81 -5.37 2.80 -16.53
CA GLY A 81 -5.38 3.75 -15.40
C GLY A 81 -4.74 3.25 -14.09
N ALA A 82 -3.63 3.86 -13.71
CA ALA A 82 -2.90 3.50 -12.50
C ALA A 82 -3.30 4.39 -11.31
N PHE A 83 -3.24 3.83 -10.11
CA PHE A 83 -3.28 4.59 -8.87
C PHE A 83 -1.88 4.62 -8.26
N LEU A 84 -1.38 5.81 -7.96
CA LEU A 84 -0.17 6.01 -7.21
C LEU A 84 -0.54 6.22 -5.73
N ILE A 85 0.07 5.41 -4.86
CA ILE A 85 -0.11 5.53 -3.41
C ILE A 85 1.24 5.85 -2.78
N SER A 86 1.38 7.07 -2.26
CA SER A 86 2.56 7.52 -1.55
C SER A 86 2.29 7.49 -0.04
N ILE A 87 3.11 6.76 0.71
CA ILE A 87 2.97 6.60 2.16
C ILE A 87 4.28 7.03 2.83
N LYS A 88 4.19 8.02 3.71
CA LYS A 88 5.31 8.51 4.52
C LYS A 88 5.10 8.14 5.98
N GLY A 89 6.13 7.60 6.62
CA GLY A 89 6.12 7.24 8.04
C GLY A 89 7.52 7.21 8.62
N ASN A 90 7.64 7.13 9.94
CA ASN A 90 8.93 7.06 10.64
C ASN A 90 9.66 5.73 10.37
N ARG A 91 8.92 4.63 10.32
CA ARG A 91 9.40 3.27 10.07
C ARG A 91 8.25 2.39 9.61
N PHE A 92 8.57 1.23 9.04
CA PHE A 92 7.57 0.26 8.58
C PHE A 92 7.92 -1.15 9.05
N LEU A 93 6.91 -1.93 9.44
CA LEU A 93 7.08 -3.34 9.76
C LEU A 93 7.21 -4.18 8.47
N TYR A 94 7.67 -5.42 8.61
CA TYR A 94 7.78 -6.34 7.47
C TYR A 94 6.43 -6.49 6.75
N LYS A 95 6.41 -6.13 5.46
CA LYS A 95 5.24 -6.12 4.56
C LYS A 95 4.11 -5.15 4.94
N MET A 96 4.32 -4.28 5.93
CA MET A 96 3.30 -3.34 6.45
C MET A 96 2.60 -2.54 5.36
N VAL A 97 3.37 -1.86 4.51
CA VAL A 97 2.85 -1.03 3.42
C VAL A 97 1.96 -1.84 2.46
N ARG A 98 2.33 -3.08 2.15
CA ARG A 98 1.54 -3.95 1.26
C ARG A 98 0.20 -4.34 1.89
N PHE A 99 0.17 -4.61 3.19
CA PHE A 99 -1.08 -4.88 3.91
C PHE A 99 -1.97 -3.63 3.97
N MET A 100 -1.40 -2.45 4.23
CA MET A 100 -2.14 -1.18 4.20
C MET A 100 -2.76 -0.93 2.83
N VAL A 101 -1.97 -0.99 1.76
CA VAL A 101 -2.45 -0.82 0.38
C VAL A 101 -3.51 -1.85 0.03
N GLY A 102 -3.30 -3.13 0.36
CA GLY A 102 -4.29 -4.17 0.14
C GLY A 102 -5.62 -3.90 0.86
N THR A 103 -5.57 -3.34 2.07
CA THR A 103 -6.76 -2.96 2.85
C THR A 103 -7.48 -1.78 2.20
N ILE A 104 -6.75 -0.75 1.79
CA ILE A 104 -7.31 0.44 1.10
C ILE A 104 -8.03 -0.01 -0.18
N VAL A 105 -7.40 -0.88 -0.98
CA VAL A 105 -8.01 -1.42 -2.21
C VAL A 105 -9.22 -2.30 -1.88
N ALA A 106 -9.14 -3.17 -0.89
CA ALA A 106 -10.25 -4.05 -0.50
C ALA A 106 -11.46 -3.25 -0.02
N ALA A 107 -11.24 -2.19 0.76
CA ALA A 107 -12.29 -1.27 1.20
C ALA A 107 -12.88 -0.48 0.03
N GLY A 108 -12.05 0.01 -0.91
CA GLY A 108 -12.52 0.65 -2.14
C GLY A 108 -13.39 -0.27 -3.02
N LEU A 109 -13.21 -1.59 -2.91
CA LEU A 109 -14.03 -2.61 -3.56
C LEU A 109 -15.21 -3.11 -2.70
N GLY A 110 -15.43 -2.54 -1.51
CA GLY A 110 -16.50 -2.93 -0.60
C GLY A 110 -16.33 -4.31 0.06
N ARG A 111 -15.12 -4.88 0.05
CA ARG A 111 -14.82 -6.20 0.65
C ARG A 111 -14.43 -6.15 2.12
N VAL A 112 -14.04 -4.96 2.59
CA VAL A 112 -13.64 -4.70 3.98
C VAL A 112 -14.32 -3.40 4.40
N SER A 113 -15.00 -3.44 5.54
CA SER A 113 -15.66 -2.29 6.16
C SER A 113 -14.67 -1.39 6.89
N VAL A 114 -15.05 -0.15 7.16
CA VAL A 114 -14.18 0.81 7.87
C VAL A 114 -13.95 0.33 9.30
N GLU A 115 -15.00 -0.20 9.92
CA GLU A 115 -15.06 -0.72 11.28
C GLU A 115 -14.12 -1.92 11.46
N GLU A 116 -14.03 -2.81 10.47
CA GLU A 116 -13.07 -3.93 10.49
C GLU A 116 -11.62 -3.45 10.51
N VAL A 117 -11.31 -2.33 9.85
CA VAL A 117 -9.96 -1.75 9.82
C VAL A 117 -9.64 -1.09 11.15
N GLU A 118 -10.57 -0.35 11.73
CA GLU A 118 -10.44 0.22 13.08
C GLU A 118 -10.20 -0.88 14.11
N LEU A 119 -11.02 -1.93 14.06
CA LEU A 119 -10.88 -3.10 14.93
C LEU A 119 -9.51 -3.77 14.78
N ALA A 120 -9.00 -3.88 13.55
CA ALA A 120 -7.68 -4.45 13.29
C ALA A 120 -6.54 -3.57 13.86
N LEU A 121 -6.70 -2.25 13.90
CA LEU A 121 -5.73 -1.34 14.52
C LEU A 121 -5.81 -1.39 16.06
N GLU A 122 -7.00 -1.57 16.63
CA GLU A 122 -7.20 -1.63 18.09
C GLU A 122 -6.89 -3.01 18.70
N ASN A 123 -7.46 -4.08 18.14
CA ASN A 123 -7.43 -5.43 18.72
C ASN A 123 -6.22 -6.27 18.29
N LYS A 124 -5.28 -5.68 17.53
CA LYS A 124 -4.03 -6.33 17.13
C LYS A 124 -4.22 -7.64 16.37
N SER A 125 -5.42 -7.93 15.90
CA SER A 125 -5.74 -9.08 15.06
C SER A 125 -6.86 -8.76 14.08
N TRP A 126 -6.79 -9.38 12.90
CA TRP A 126 -7.91 -9.40 11.97
C TRP A 126 -8.90 -10.45 12.44
N CYS A 127 -10.17 -10.07 12.63
CA CYS A 127 -11.23 -11.05 12.72
C CYS A 127 -11.24 -11.85 11.42
N SER A 128 -10.77 -13.10 11.52
CA SER A 128 -10.87 -14.03 10.42
C SER A 128 -12.35 -14.35 10.29
N SER A 129 -13.06 -13.65 9.42
CA SER A 129 -14.33 -14.14 8.91
C SER A 129 -14.03 -15.47 8.21
N SER A 130 -14.15 -16.54 8.99
CA SER A 130 -14.03 -17.91 8.54
C SER A 130 -15.03 -18.08 7.41
N LYS A 131 -14.55 -18.35 6.20
CA LYS A 131 -15.41 -18.79 5.11
C LYS A 131 -15.95 -20.17 5.51
N ASN A 132 -17.23 -20.23 5.84
CA ASN A 132 -18.02 -21.44 5.72
C ASN A 132 -18.23 -21.76 4.24
#